data_AF-A0A5C3EAH5-F1
#
_entry.id   AF-A0A5C3EAH5-F1
#
_cell.length_a   1.000
_cell.length_b   1.000
_cell.length_c   1.000
_cell.angle_alpha   90.00
_cell.angle_beta   90.00
_cell.angle_gamma   90.00
#
_symmetry.space_group_name_H-M   'P 1'
#
loop_
_entity.id
_entity.type
_entity.pdbx_description
1 polymer ?
#
loop_
_entity_poly.entity_id
_entity_poly.type
_entity_poly.pdbx_seq_one_letter_code
_entity_poly.pdbx_strand_id
1 'polypeptide(L)'
;MFARIAILPLLVAFLLAARSATALYFYLEADTPKCFLEELPNDTVVVGHYMTEEWDTTLQRFVVKDDMGIHISVREVKDDHVVTSSRGPPEGKFAFTSHEAGDHRICMQAKFDGRPAVQVRMHLDIVIGDAKPDNSHKDKSHVNDLAQRVRDLNAKLRDIRKEQQYQREREAQFRDLSELTNSRAMWWSSLQLITLLGACVWQLRHLRGFFEDKKLR
;
A
#
# COMPACT_ATOMS: atom_id res chain seq x y z
N MET A 1 30.73 11.28 5.29
CA MET A 1 29.91 12.33 4.64
C MET A 1 29.62 12.05 3.16
N PHE A 2 30.48 11.33 2.43
CA PHE A 2 30.32 11.02 1.00
C PHE A 2 29.15 10.07 0.64
N ALA A 3 28.79 9.12 1.52
CA ALA A 3 27.72 8.16 1.23
C ALA A 3 26.31 8.79 1.14
N ARG A 4 26.08 9.94 1.78
CA ARG A 4 24.77 10.63 1.73
C ARG A 4 24.58 11.43 0.42
N ILE A 5 25.66 11.83 -0.24
CA ILE A 5 25.62 12.67 -1.45
C ILE A 5 25.29 11.83 -2.69
N ALA A 6 25.67 10.55 -2.72
CA ALA A 6 25.40 9.64 -3.84
C ALA A 6 23.96 9.09 -3.89
N ILE A 7 23.21 9.16 -2.79
CA ILE A 7 21.84 8.62 -2.70
C ILE A 7 20.84 9.55 -3.40
N LEU A 8 21.04 10.86 -3.30
CA LEU A 8 20.16 11.87 -3.90
C LEU A 8 20.07 11.77 -5.44
N PRO A 9 21.18 11.70 -6.21
CA PRO A 9 21.11 11.57 -7.67
C PRO A 9 20.54 10.22 -8.12
N LEU A 10 20.77 9.14 -7.35
CA LEU A 10 20.21 7.81 -7.63
C LEU A 10 18.68 7.81 -7.47
N LEU A 11 18.18 8.48 -6.42
CA LEU A 11 16.75 8.59 -6.13
C LEU A 11 16.03 9.49 -7.13
N VAL A 12 16.68 10.56 -7.59
CA VAL A 12 16.19 11.41 -8.68
C VAL A 12 16.14 10.63 -10.00
N ALA A 13 17.19 9.88 -10.35
CA ALA A 13 17.19 9.03 -11.55
C ALA A 13 16.08 7.97 -11.51
N PHE A 14 15.83 7.35 -10.34
CA PHE A 14 14.74 6.39 -10.15
C PHE A 14 13.35 7.04 -10.29
N LEU A 15 13.16 8.26 -9.77
CA LEU A 15 11.92 9.02 -9.92
C LEU A 15 11.66 9.49 -11.37
N LEU A 16 12.72 9.81 -12.12
CA LEU A 16 12.61 10.11 -13.55
C LEU A 16 12.29 8.85 -14.37
N ALA A 17 12.87 7.70 -14.02
CA ALA A 17 12.56 6.41 -14.66
C ALA A 17 11.12 5.95 -14.37
N ALA A 18 10.59 6.25 -13.19
CA ALA A 18 9.21 5.90 -12.81
C ALA A 18 8.13 6.68 -13.60
N ARG A 19 8.50 7.67 -14.43
CA ARG A 19 7.57 8.47 -15.23
C ARG A 19 7.16 7.84 -16.56
N SER A 20 7.74 6.71 -16.97
CA SER A 20 7.36 6.02 -18.21
C SER A 20 6.23 5.01 -17.95
N ALA A 21 5.05 5.49 -17.55
CA ALA A 21 3.84 4.69 -17.61
C ALA A 21 3.10 5.04 -18.90
N THR A 22 3.30 4.24 -19.94
CA THR A 22 2.53 4.36 -21.19
C THR A 22 1.22 3.61 -21.03
N ALA A 23 0.09 4.28 -21.25
CA ALA A 23 -1.21 3.64 -21.32
C ALA A 23 -1.25 2.57 -22.42
N LEU A 24 -1.96 1.46 -22.18
CA LEU A 24 -2.13 0.39 -23.15
C LEU A 24 -3.01 0.90 -24.31
N TYR A 25 -2.52 0.72 -25.54
CA TYR A 25 -3.29 0.95 -26.75
C TYR A 25 -2.95 -0.12 -27.77
N PHE A 26 -3.88 -0.40 -28.67
CA PHE A 26 -3.68 -1.31 -29.78
C PHE A 26 -4.30 -0.75 -31.05
N TYR A 27 -3.94 -1.34 -32.18
CA TYR A 27 -4.47 -0.92 -33.47
C TYR A 27 -5.58 -1.87 -33.93
N LEU A 28 -6.70 -1.29 -34.34
CA LEU A 28 -7.77 -1.97 -35.07
C LEU A 28 -7.46 -1.89 -36.57
N GLU A 29 -7.40 -3.05 -37.20
CA GLU A 29 -7.31 -3.19 -38.65
C GLU A 29 -8.69 -2.99 -39.29
N ALA A 30 -8.69 -2.56 -40.55
CA ALA A 30 -9.87 -2.27 -41.33
C ALA A 30 -10.80 -3.49 -41.43
N ASP A 31 -12.05 -3.33 -41.02
CA ASP A 31 -13.14 -4.32 -41.12
C ASP A 31 -12.87 -5.68 -40.43
N THR A 32 -11.83 -5.79 -39.61
CA THR A 32 -11.56 -6.99 -38.80
C THR A 32 -11.85 -6.73 -37.32
N PRO A 33 -12.64 -7.57 -36.65
CA PRO A 33 -12.81 -7.47 -35.20
C PRO A 33 -11.54 -7.93 -34.46
N LYS A 34 -11.14 -7.18 -33.42
CA LYS A 34 -10.17 -7.67 -32.43
C LYS A 34 -10.95 -8.14 -31.21
N CYS A 35 -10.68 -9.37 -30.77
CA CYS A 35 -11.40 -10.02 -29.68
C CYS A 35 -10.47 -10.36 -28.52
N PHE A 36 -10.97 -10.16 -27.31
CA PHE A 36 -10.32 -10.55 -26.06
C PHE A 36 -11.18 -11.62 -25.39
N LEU A 37 -10.54 -12.63 -24.80
CA LEU A 37 -11.22 -13.66 -24.01
C LEU A 37 -10.99 -13.35 -22.53
N GLU A 38 -12.07 -13.29 -21.77
CA GLU A 38 -12.04 -13.04 -20.33
C GLU A 38 -12.87 -14.12 -19.63
N GLU A 39 -12.30 -14.76 -18.61
CA GLU A 39 -13.02 -15.72 -17.77
C GLU A 39 -13.79 -14.95 -16.69
N LEU A 40 -15.12 -14.98 -16.75
CA LEU A 40 -15.98 -14.24 -15.82
C LEU A 40 -16.74 -15.20 -14.90
N PRO A 41 -16.89 -14.86 -13.61
CA PRO A 41 -17.83 -15.56 -12.74
C PRO A 41 -19.28 -15.27 -13.13
N ASN A 42 -20.23 -16.03 -12.57
CA ASN A 42 -21.65 -15.71 -12.69
C ASN A 42 -21.97 -14.38 -11.95
N ASP A 43 -22.97 -13.63 -12.44
CA ASP A 43 -23.47 -12.39 -11.88
C ASP A 43 -22.36 -11.34 -11.67
N THR A 44 -21.57 -11.09 -12.72
CA THR A 44 -20.48 -10.10 -12.69
C THR A 44 -20.75 -8.98 -13.69
N VAL A 45 -20.72 -7.73 -13.24
CA VAL A 45 -20.85 -6.56 -14.11
C VAL A 45 -19.48 -6.20 -14.66
N VAL A 46 -19.41 -6.11 -15.99
CA VAL A 46 -18.23 -5.63 -16.69
C VAL A 46 -18.54 -4.29 -17.31
N VAL A 47 -17.70 -3.30 -17.05
CA VAL A 47 -17.79 -1.96 -17.63
C VAL A 47 -16.50 -1.68 -18.40
N GLY A 48 -16.62 -1.47 -19.71
CA GLY A 48 -15.49 -1.12 -20.57
C GLY A 48 -15.56 0.32 -21.03
N HIS A 49 -14.50 1.09 -20.77
CA HIS A 49 -14.27 2.42 -21.32
C HIS A 49 -13.39 2.31 -22.56
N TYR A 50 -13.77 3.00 -23.63
CA TYR A 50 -13.00 2.99 -24.86
C TYR A 50 -12.93 4.36 -25.52
N MET A 51 -11.81 4.59 -26.19
CA MET A 51 -11.56 5.78 -26.99
C MET A 51 -10.80 5.38 -28.24
N THR A 52 -11.20 5.91 -29.39
CA THR A 52 -10.58 5.62 -30.67
C THR A 52 -10.09 6.87 -31.38
N GLU A 53 -8.89 6.77 -31.94
CA GLU A 53 -8.22 7.86 -32.63
C GLU A 53 -7.77 7.40 -34.03
N GLU A 54 -7.98 8.26 -35.02
CA GLU A 54 -7.53 8.07 -36.40
C GLU A 54 -6.29 8.96 -36.65
N TRP A 55 -5.35 8.49 -37.47
CA TRP A 55 -4.24 9.32 -37.91
C TRP A 55 -4.69 10.38 -38.92
N ASP A 56 -4.56 11.65 -38.57
CA ASP A 56 -4.81 12.76 -39.49
C ASP A 56 -3.53 13.15 -40.23
N THR A 57 -3.52 12.94 -41.56
CA THR A 57 -2.37 13.26 -42.42
C THR A 57 -2.09 14.77 -42.50
N THR A 58 -3.08 15.62 -42.27
CA THR A 58 -2.92 17.08 -42.32
C THR A 58 -2.29 17.63 -41.04
N LEU A 59 -2.70 17.08 -39.88
CA LEU A 59 -2.23 17.51 -38.57
C LEU A 59 -1.04 16.68 -38.04
N GLN A 60 -0.68 15.60 -38.73
CA GLN A 60 0.39 14.65 -38.33
C GLN A 60 0.23 14.17 -36.89
N ARG A 61 -1.02 13.91 -36.48
CA ARG A 61 -1.36 13.44 -35.12
C ARG A 61 -2.60 12.55 -35.12
N PHE A 62 -2.72 11.73 -34.09
CA PHE A 62 -3.95 10.98 -33.81
C PHE A 62 -5.03 11.92 -33.27
N VAL A 63 -6.24 11.84 -33.85
CA VAL A 63 -7.40 12.65 -33.46
C VAL A 63 -8.66 11.79 -33.43
N VAL A 64 -9.57 12.11 -32.51
CA VAL A 64 -10.92 11.52 -32.47
C VAL A 64 -11.76 12.18 -33.57
N LYS A 65 -12.40 11.39 -34.42
CA LYS A 65 -13.33 11.85 -35.47
C LYS A 65 -14.70 11.21 -35.27
N ASP A 66 -15.76 12.01 -35.37
CA ASP A 66 -17.15 11.58 -35.16
C ASP A 66 -17.75 10.78 -36.34
N ASP A 67 -17.01 10.62 -37.43
CA ASP A 67 -17.44 9.96 -38.68
C ASP A 67 -17.16 8.43 -38.71
N MET A 68 -16.98 7.85 -37.53
CA MET A 68 -16.80 6.42 -37.31
C MET A 68 -17.49 5.97 -36.02
N GLY A 69 -17.77 4.67 -35.90
CA GLY A 69 -18.28 4.09 -34.68
C GLY A 69 -17.61 2.76 -34.38
N ILE A 70 -17.69 2.33 -33.12
CA ILE A 70 -17.16 1.04 -32.69
C ILE A 70 -18.32 0.09 -32.46
N HIS A 71 -18.30 -1.03 -33.17
CA HIS A 71 -19.21 -2.13 -32.92
C HIS A 71 -18.60 -3.04 -31.85
N ILE A 72 -19.34 -3.22 -30.75
CA ILE A 72 -18.94 -4.03 -29.61
C ILE A 72 -19.90 -5.20 -29.52
N SER A 73 -19.36 -6.41 -29.57
CA SER A 73 -20.13 -7.65 -29.40
C SER A 73 -19.50 -8.53 -28.35
N VAL A 74 -20.30 -8.96 -27.38
CA VAL A 74 -19.88 -9.87 -26.31
C VAL A 74 -20.62 -11.20 -26.49
N ARG A 75 -19.88 -12.30 -26.50
CA ARG A 75 -20.43 -13.64 -26.63
C ARG A 75 -19.83 -14.59 -25.61
N GLU A 76 -20.62 -15.55 -25.14
CA GLU A 76 -20.14 -16.67 -24.34
C GLU A 76 -19.49 -17.71 -25.26
N VAL A 77 -18.29 -18.19 -24.93
CA VAL A 77 -17.52 -19.08 -25.82
C VAL A 77 -18.11 -20.49 -25.87
N LYS A 78 -18.75 -20.95 -24.80
CA LYS A 78 -19.25 -22.31 -24.65
C LYS A 78 -20.42 -22.61 -25.60
N ASP A 79 -21.40 -21.71 -25.63
CA ASP A 79 -22.67 -21.90 -26.37
C ASP A 79 -22.84 -20.88 -27.52
N ASP A 80 -21.82 -20.06 -27.80
CA ASP A 80 -21.83 -18.93 -28.76
C ASP A 80 -23.03 -17.97 -28.55
N HIS A 81 -23.51 -17.87 -27.30
CA HIS A 81 -24.62 -17.02 -26.94
C HIS A 81 -24.22 -15.54 -26.96
N VAL A 82 -25.01 -14.70 -27.64
CA VAL A 82 -24.75 -13.26 -27.73
C VAL A 82 -25.33 -12.55 -26.50
N VAL A 83 -24.46 -12.11 -25.59
CA VAL A 83 -24.83 -11.38 -24.37
C VAL A 83 -25.23 -9.95 -24.71
N THR A 84 -24.41 -9.26 -25.51
CA THR A 84 -24.73 -7.91 -25.98
C THR A 84 -24.08 -7.63 -27.33
N SER A 85 -24.76 -6.82 -28.14
CA SER A 85 -24.26 -6.35 -29.43
C SER A 85 -24.77 -4.95 -29.64
N SER A 86 -23.86 -3.98 -29.66
CA SER A 86 -24.21 -2.57 -29.79
C SER A 86 -23.19 -1.83 -30.64
N ARG A 87 -23.60 -0.70 -31.20
CA ARG A 87 -22.71 0.24 -31.89
C ARG A 87 -22.65 1.52 -31.08
N GLY A 88 -21.44 1.93 -30.73
CA GLY A 88 -21.20 3.17 -30.03
C GLY A 88 -20.46 4.22 -30.88
N PRO A 89 -20.38 5.46 -30.39
CA PRO A 89 -19.55 6.53 -30.95
C PRO A 89 -18.04 6.18 -30.86
N PRO A 90 -17.13 7.04 -31.35
CA PRO A 90 -15.67 6.81 -31.25
C PRO A 90 -15.12 6.78 -29.81
N GLU A 91 -15.78 7.46 -28.88
CA GLU A 91 -15.44 7.50 -27.45
C GLU A 91 -16.69 7.22 -26.61
N GLY A 92 -16.60 6.29 -25.67
CA GLY A 92 -17.74 5.94 -24.85
C GLY A 92 -17.46 4.85 -23.83
N LYS A 93 -18.55 4.28 -23.31
CA LYS A 93 -18.51 3.15 -22.39
C LYS A 93 -19.55 2.11 -22.78
N PHE A 94 -19.24 0.84 -22.55
CA PHE A 94 -20.18 -0.26 -22.64
C PHE A 94 -20.25 -0.97 -21.29
N ALA A 95 -21.39 -1.59 -21.01
CA ALA A 95 -21.56 -2.41 -19.81
C ALA A 95 -22.41 -3.64 -20.13
N PHE A 96 -22.07 -4.77 -19.53
CA PHE A 96 -22.87 -5.99 -19.56
C PHE A 96 -22.71 -6.75 -18.25
N THR A 97 -23.60 -7.72 -18.01
CA THR A 97 -23.53 -8.61 -16.84
C THR A 97 -23.40 -10.05 -17.35
N SER A 98 -22.48 -10.84 -16.79
CA SER A 98 -22.39 -12.27 -17.05
C SER A 98 -23.51 -13.02 -16.33
N HIS A 99 -24.20 -13.92 -17.04
CA HIS A 99 -25.28 -14.76 -16.48
C HIS A 99 -24.84 -16.21 -16.20
N GLU A 100 -23.72 -16.62 -16.77
CA GLU A 100 -23.09 -17.91 -16.50
C GLU A 100 -21.59 -17.70 -16.25
N ALA A 101 -20.98 -18.60 -15.47
CA ALA A 101 -19.55 -18.59 -15.25
C ALA A 101 -18.82 -19.24 -16.43
N GLY A 102 -17.80 -18.57 -16.98
CA GLY A 102 -16.96 -19.10 -18.05
C GLY A 102 -16.35 -18.03 -18.95
N ASP A 103 -15.79 -18.48 -20.07
CA ASP A 103 -15.09 -17.63 -21.03
C ASP A 103 -16.08 -16.77 -21.84
N HIS A 104 -15.88 -15.46 -21.77
CA HIS A 104 -16.59 -14.47 -22.57
C HIS A 104 -15.64 -13.84 -23.58
N ARG A 105 -16.05 -13.80 -24.84
CA ARG A 105 -15.33 -13.16 -25.94
C ARG A 105 -15.88 -11.77 -26.18
N ILE A 106 -15.08 -10.76 -25.88
CA ILE A 106 -15.39 -9.34 -26.09
C ILE A 106 -14.70 -8.88 -27.37
N CYS A 107 -15.47 -8.63 -28.42
CA CYS A 107 -14.96 -8.19 -29.73
C CYS A 107 -15.29 -6.73 -29.99
N MET A 108 -14.32 -5.99 -30.54
CA MET A 108 -14.48 -4.61 -30.98
C MET A 108 -14.07 -4.50 -32.44
N GLN A 109 -14.88 -3.81 -33.24
CA GLN A 109 -14.65 -3.60 -34.67
C GLN A 109 -14.93 -2.14 -35.03
N ALA A 110 -14.00 -1.50 -35.73
CA ALA A 110 -14.21 -0.17 -36.28
C ALA A 110 -15.15 -0.24 -37.50
N LYS A 111 -16.18 0.61 -37.51
CA LYS A 111 -17.11 0.79 -38.63
C LYS A 111 -17.11 2.25 -39.05
N PHE A 112 -16.97 2.48 -40.35
CA PHE A 112 -16.86 3.80 -40.96
C PHE A 112 -18.12 4.10 -41.76
N ASP A 113 -18.64 5.33 -41.67
CA ASP A 113 -19.87 5.72 -42.35
C ASP A 113 -19.55 6.34 -43.71
N GLY A 114 -19.57 5.51 -44.77
CA GLY A 114 -19.38 5.94 -46.15
C GLY A 114 -17.92 6.28 -46.54
N ARG A 115 -16.94 5.93 -45.69
CA ARG A 115 -15.50 6.17 -45.90
C ARG A 115 -14.75 4.84 -46.04
N PRO A 116 -13.60 4.82 -46.76
CA PRO A 116 -12.74 3.65 -46.76
C PRO A 116 -12.22 3.37 -45.34
N ALA A 117 -12.14 2.10 -44.98
CA ALA A 117 -11.66 1.71 -43.67
C ALA A 117 -10.15 1.98 -43.53
N VAL A 118 -9.78 2.61 -42.42
CA VAL A 118 -8.40 2.97 -42.09
C VAL A 118 -7.98 2.32 -40.77
N GLN A 119 -6.69 2.29 -40.50
CA GLN A 119 -6.16 1.80 -39.23
C GLN A 119 -6.50 2.81 -38.12
N VAL A 120 -7.04 2.31 -37.02
CA VAL A 120 -7.47 3.12 -35.87
C VAL A 120 -6.69 2.70 -34.63
N ARG A 121 -6.26 3.68 -33.84
CA ARG A 121 -5.66 3.45 -32.52
C ARG A 121 -6.77 3.41 -31.48
N MET A 122 -6.85 2.34 -30.70
CA MET A 122 -7.86 2.16 -29.65
C MET A 122 -7.22 2.09 -28.28
N HIS A 123 -7.80 2.82 -27.34
CA HIS A 123 -7.58 2.74 -25.91
C HIS A 123 -8.77 2.00 -25.29
N LEU A 124 -8.49 1.03 -24.41
CA LEU A 124 -9.50 0.20 -23.76
C LEU A 124 -9.13 0.00 -22.30
N ASP A 125 -10.11 0.21 -21.43
CA ASP A 125 -10.02 -0.07 -20.00
C ASP A 125 -11.26 -0.86 -19.58
N ILE A 126 -11.06 -2.06 -19.02
CA ILE A 126 -12.14 -2.96 -18.61
C ILE A 126 -12.09 -3.10 -17.10
N VAL A 127 -13.19 -2.71 -16.45
CA VAL A 127 -13.39 -2.84 -15.01
C VAL A 127 -14.41 -3.94 -14.77
N ILE A 128 -13.99 -4.95 -14.02
CA ILE A 128 -14.82 -6.10 -13.63
C ILE A 128 -15.23 -5.91 -12.17
N GLY A 129 -16.53 -5.93 -11.90
CA GLY A 129 -17.08 -5.77 -10.54
C GLY A 129 -18.23 -6.72 -10.28
N ASP A 130 -18.47 -7.03 -9.01
CA ASP A 130 -19.55 -7.93 -8.63
C ASP A 130 -20.92 -7.30 -8.93
N ALA A 131 -21.80 -8.02 -9.64
CA ALA A 131 -23.21 -7.66 -9.73
C ALA A 131 -23.87 -8.02 -8.39
N LYS A 132 -23.66 -7.20 -7.37
CA LYS A 132 -24.32 -7.44 -6.09
C LYS A 132 -25.84 -7.25 -6.29
N PRO A 133 -26.66 -8.29 -6.10
CA PRO A 133 -28.09 -8.09 -6.00
C PRO A 133 -28.36 -7.15 -4.82
N ASP A 134 -29.32 -6.23 -4.98
CA ASP A 134 -29.74 -5.27 -3.95
C ASP A 134 -30.25 -6.01 -2.70
N ASN A 135 -29.31 -6.43 -1.88
CA ASN A 135 -29.52 -7.02 -0.58
C ASN A 135 -29.19 -5.96 0.48
N SER A 136 -29.71 -4.75 0.30
CA SER A 136 -29.49 -3.61 1.19
C SER A 136 -29.71 -3.97 2.68
N HIS A 137 -30.56 -4.94 3.01
CA HIS A 137 -30.74 -5.43 4.38
C HIS A 137 -29.61 -6.33 4.89
N LYS A 138 -29.12 -7.30 4.11
CA LYS A 138 -27.98 -8.14 4.53
C LYS A 138 -26.69 -7.33 4.57
N ASP A 139 -26.49 -6.44 3.61
CA ASP A 139 -25.32 -5.56 3.58
C ASP A 139 -25.31 -4.59 4.78
N LYS A 140 -26.46 -4.02 5.16
CA LYS A 140 -26.56 -3.21 6.39
C LYS A 140 -26.22 -4.00 7.65
N SER A 141 -26.67 -5.25 7.74
CA SER A 141 -26.37 -6.11 8.90
C SER A 141 -24.88 -6.47 8.98
N HIS A 142 -24.26 -6.80 7.85
CA HIS A 142 -22.82 -7.10 7.76
C HIS A 142 -21.95 -5.86 8.01
N VAL A 143 -22.34 -4.71 7.48
CA VAL A 143 -21.66 -3.43 7.73
C VAL A 143 -21.77 -3.04 9.21
N ASN A 144 -22.93 -3.28 9.84
CA ASN A 144 -23.12 -3.03 11.26
C ASN A 144 -22.30 -3.98 12.14
N ASP A 145 -22.21 -5.27 11.79
CA ASP A 145 -21.32 -6.23 12.47
C ASP A 145 -19.85 -5.82 12.36
N LEU A 146 -19.40 -5.44 11.15
CA LEU A 146 -18.04 -4.96 10.93
C LEU A 146 -17.76 -3.67 11.74
N ALA A 147 -18.70 -2.72 11.73
CA ALA A 147 -18.59 -1.49 12.52
C ALA A 147 -18.52 -1.79 14.03
N GLN A 148 -19.26 -2.80 14.50
CA GLN A 148 -19.23 -3.24 15.89
C GLN A 148 -17.87 -3.88 16.25
N ARG A 149 -17.30 -4.71 15.37
CA ARG A 149 -15.95 -5.27 15.56
C ARG A 149 -14.87 -4.20 15.61
N VAL A 150 -14.96 -3.17 14.76
CA VAL A 150 -14.03 -2.02 14.79
C VAL A 150 -14.14 -1.25 16.11
N ARG A 151 -15.37 -1.05 16.62
CA ARG A 151 -15.58 -0.41 17.94
C ARG A 151 -14.98 -1.23 19.08
N ASP A 152 -15.16 -2.55 19.05
CA ASP A 152 -14.57 -3.47 20.05
C ASP A 152 -13.04 -3.44 20.02
N LEU A 153 -12.44 -3.47 18.83
CA LEU A 153 -10.98 -3.37 18.68
C LEU A 153 -10.45 -2.03 19.21
N ASN A 154 -11.14 -0.94 18.93
CA ASN A 154 -10.77 0.38 19.44
C ASN A 154 -10.90 0.45 20.97
N ALA A 155 -11.90 -0.21 21.56
CA ALA A 155 -12.01 -0.33 23.02
C ALA A 155 -10.83 -1.10 23.61
N LYS A 156 -10.49 -2.27 23.05
CA LYS A 156 -9.32 -3.07 23.49
C LYS A 156 -8.01 -2.31 23.37
N LEU A 157 -7.81 -1.54 22.30
CA LEU A 157 -6.61 -0.70 22.13
C LEU A 157 -6.52 0.40 23.19
N ARG A 158 -7.64 1.01 23.58
CA ARG A 158 -7.66 2.00 24.68
C ARG A 158 -7.27 1.36 26.01
N ASP A 159 -7.75 0.16 26.29
CA ASP A 159 -7.40 -0.57 27.51
C ASP A 159 -5.90 -0.93 27.55
N ILE A 160 -5.35 -1.45 26.44
CA ILE A 160 -3.91 -1.72 26.33
C ILE A 160 -3.09 -0.45 26.54
N ARG A 161 -3.51 0.67 25.93
CA ARG A 161 -2.81 1.95 26.09
C ARG A 161 -2.81 2.42 27.55
N LYS A 162 -3.93 2.23 28.26
CA LYS A 162 -4.06 2.57 29.67
C LYS A 162 -3.14 1.71 30.54
N GLU A 163 -3.07 0.40 30.25
CA GLU A 163 -2.17 -0.51 30.96
C GLU A 163 -0.70 -0.18 30.69
N GLN A 164 -0.32 0.08 29.44
CA GLN A 164 1.04 0.50 29.11
C GLN A 164 1.45 1.78 29.83
N GLN A 165 0.54 2.75 29.96
CA GLN A 165 0.81 3.98 30.68
C GLN A 165 1.00 3.72 32.18
N TYR A 166 0.16 2.88 32.78
CA TYR A 166 0.33 2.44 34.17
C TYR A 166 1.67 1.74 34.40
N GLN A 167 2.09 0.85 33.49
CA GLN A 167 3.39 0.17 33.59
C GLN A 167 4.57 1.15 33.48
N ARG A 168 4.49 2.17 32.60
CA ARG A 168 5.52 3.21 32.48
C ARG A 168 5.66 4.04 33.77
N GLU A 169 4.54 4.39 34.39
CA GLU A 169 4.54 5.13 35.66
C GLU A 169 5.18 4.30 36.78
N ARG A 170 4.87 2.99 36.86
CA ARG A 170 5.53 2.10 37.81
C ARG A 170 7.02 1.92 37.54
N GLU A 171 7.40 1.73 36.27
CA GLU A 171 8.81 1.60 35.88
C GLU A 171 9.61 2.83 36.28
N ALA A 172 9.07 4.03 36.05
CA ALA A 172 9.70 5.29 36.47
C ALA A 172 9.92 5.34 37.99
N GLN A 173 8.90 4.98 38.78
CA GLN A 173 9.03 4.92 40.25
C GLN A 173 10.06 3.88 40.70
N PHE A 174 10.08 2.69 40.09
CA PHE A 174 11.08 1.67 40.39
C PHE A 174 12.50 2.15 40.04
N ARG A 175 12.65 2.87 38.93
CA ARG A 175 13.94 3.43 38.51
C ARG A 175 14.47 4.44 39.52
N ASP A 176 13.61 5.35 39.98
CA ASP A 176 13.97 6.38 40.97
C ASP A 176 14.35 5.73 42.32
N LEU A 177 13.59 4.71 42.75
CA LEU A 177 13.91 3.96 43.96
C LEU A 177 15.25 3.20 43.85
N SER A 178 15.53 2.62 42.69
CA SER A 178 16.82 1.97 42.41
C SER A 178 17.98 2.97 42.44
N GLU A 179 17.82 4.16 41.86
CA GLU A 179 18.84 5.22 41.86
C GLU A 179 19.14 5.71 43.29
N LEU A 180 18.10 5.99 44.07
CA LEU A 180 18.25 6.41 45.48
C LEU A 180 18.91 5.33 46.34
N THR A 181 18.54 4.07 46.15
CA THR A 181 19.14 2.94 46.88
C THR A 181 20.61 2.77 46.52
N ASN A 182 20.95 2.87 45.24
CA ASN A 182 22.32 2.77 44.75
C ASN A 182 23.21 3.92 45.29
N SER A 183 22.70 5.16 45.28
CA SER A 183 23.42 6.32 45.83
C SER A 183 23.70 6.17 47.32
N ARG A 184 22.70 5.74 48.10
CA ARG A 184 22.85 5.49 49.54
C ARG A 184 23.88 4.39 49.81
N ALA A 185 23.84 3.28 49.07
CA ALA A 185 24.81 2.20 49.19
C ALA A 185 26.23 2.70 48.88
N MET A 186 26.40 3.47 47.81
CA MET A 186 27.69 4.05 47.42
C MET A 186 28.26 4.99 48.50
N TRP A 187 27.41 5.79 49.16
CA TRP A 187 27.84 6.65 50.27
C TRP A 187 28.33 5.84 51.48
N TRP A 188 27.57 4.82 51.89
CA TRP A 188 27.99 3.93 52.99
C TRP A 188 29.29 3.19 52.67
N SER A 189 29.45 2.67 51.46
CA SER A 189 30.69 2.02 51.02
C SER A 189 31.87 2.99 51.00
N SER A 190 31.65 4.25 50.59
CA SER A 190 32.70 5.28 50.59
C SER A 190 33.14 5.65 52.02
N LEU A 191 32.20 5.82 52.94
CA LEU A 191 32.49 6.07 54.36
C LEU A 191 33.30 4.92 54.99
N GLN A 192 32.91 3.68 54.69
CA GLN A 192 33.61 2.49 55.18
C GLN A 192 35.05 2.43 54.66
N LEU A 193 35.27 2.73 53.36
CA LEU A 193 36.60 2.76 52.76
C LEU A 193 37.49 3.82 53.43
N ILE A 194 36.98 5.03 53.65
CA ILE A 194 37.72 6.11 54.32
C ILE A 194 38.11 5.70 55.75
N THR A 195 37.18 5.09 56.50
CA THR A 195 37.43 4.64 57.87
C THR A 195 38.52 3.57 57.93
N LEU A 196 38.50 2.59 57.01
CA LEU A 196 39.54 1.55 56.91
C LEU A 196 40.91 2.13 56.56
N LEU A 197 40.98 3.07 55.61
CA LEU A 197 42.22 3.75 55.25
C LEU A 197 42.78 4.57 56.43
N GLY A 198 41.92 5.30 57.14
CA GLY A 198 42.30 6.05 58.33
C GLY A 198 42.88 5.15 59.43
N ALA A 199 42.24 4.02 59.70
CA ALA A 199 42.74 3.02 60.64
C ALA A 199 44.09 2.44 60.21
N CYS A 200 44.25 2.14 58.91
CA CYS A 200 45.51 1.61 58.36
C CYS A 200 46.67 2.62 58.50
N VAL A 201 46.43 3.91 58.21
CA VAL A 201 47.42 4.98 58.40
C VAL A 201 47.78 5.14 59.88
N TRP A 202 46.78 5.12 60.77
CA TRP A 202 47.03 5.17 62.22
C TRP A 202 47.89 3.99 62.68
N GLN A 203 47.53 2.77 62.27
CA GLN A 203 48.27 1.55 62.61
C GLN A 203 49.73 1.64 62.17
N LEU A 204 49.99 2.10 60.94
CA LEU A 204 51.36 2.29 60.43
C LEU A 204 52.13 3.37 61.21
N ARG A 205 51.47 4.48 61.58
CA ARG A 205 52.10 5.57 62.32
C ARG A 205 52.46 5.16 63.74
N HIS A 206 51.54 4.46 64.42
CA HIS A 206 51.76 3.91 65.75
C HIS A 206 52.90 2.89 65.77
N LEU A 207 52.92 1.95 64.80
CA LEU A 207 54.01 0.99 64.68
C LEU A 207 55.35 1.67 64.43
N ARG A 208 55.42 2.68 63.55
CA ARG A 208 56.65 3.45 63.33
C ARG A 208 57.15 4.15 64.60
N GLY A 209 56.27 4.85 65.32
CA GLY A 209 56.64 5.51 66.58
C GLY A 209 57.16 4.53 67.63
N PHE A 210 56.49 3.38 67.76
CA PHE A 210 56.94 2.31 68.67
C PHE A 210 58.34 1.78 68.32
N PHE A 211 58.70 1.68 67.04
CA PHE A 211 60.02 1.24 66.60
C PHE A 211 61.09 2.35 66.71
N GLU A 212 60.75 3.62 66.51
CA GLU A 212 61.68 4.74 66.70
C GLU A 212 62.08 4.91 68.17
N ASP A 213 61.11 4.85 69.09
CA ASP A 213 61.37 4.95 70.54
C ASP A 213 62.24 3.80 71.06
N LYS A 214 62.12 2.61 70.47
CA LYS A 214 62.98 1.46 70.82
C LYS A 214 64.35 1.45 70.15
N LYS A 215 64.58 2.27 69.12
CA LYS A 215 65.89 2.39 68.45
C LYS A 215 66.79 3.45 69.08
N LEU A 216 66.22 4.35 69.89
CA LEU A 216 66.92 5.44 70.60
C LEU A 216 67.37 5.07 72.03
N ARG A 217 67.20 3.81 72.45
CA ARG A 217 67.75 3.24 73.68
C ARG A 217 68.62 2.03 73.36
#